data_AF-A0A924EWE1-F1
#
_entry.id   AF-A0A924EWE1-F1
#
_cell.length_a   1.000
_cell.length_b   1.000
_cell.length_c   1.000
_cell.angle_alpha   90.00
_cell.angle_beta   90.00
_cell.angle_gamma   90.00
#
_symmetry.space_group_name_H-M   'P 1'
#
loop_
_entity.id
_entity.type
_entity.pdbx_description
1 polymer ?
#
loop_
_entity_poly.entity_id
_entity_poly.type
_entity_poly.pdbx_seq_one_letter_code
_entity_poly.pdbx_strand_id
1 'polypeptide(L)'
;MEVSGRLSDVVEDLDRAIQLALADGPRGVVCDLSAVLEGADLVAIEVLATAGRHVRDWPGIPVAVASADPNVREALAVHPLGQQLIVSASLFSAVTAVLATPVLDVERLRLAAHPTAPRASRDFVTRTLLDWRLGRAIPFASLVTSEIVASSTINAGTDIEVSVAWTLGALRLTVRDHGPALPQQRHSVLGLSGRGLTVVAGLSRVFGVMPTEDGGKVVWAVLEAHRSGPWARRGYDRASVKQESPTFTDGRGSAELPFCAGSRSPTRDAVPSPAHLQS
;
A
#
# COMPACT_ATOMS: atom_id res chain seq x y z
N MET A 1 4.45 -11.42 -24.03
CA MET A 1 3.12 -11.36 -24.68
C MET A 1 3.19 -10.28 -25.75
N GLU A 2 2.99 -10.64 -27.01
CA GLU A 2 2.95 -9.71 -28.15
C GLU A 2 1.49 -9.52 -28.53
N VAL A 3 0.97 -8.29 -28.47
CA VAL A 3 -0.42 -7.96 -28.80
C VAL A 3 -0.42 -7.20 -30.12
N SER A 4 -1.04 -7.76 -31.16
CA SER A 4 -1.22 -7.12 -32.47
C SER A 4 -2.72 -6.96 -32.77
N GLY A 5 -3.20 -5.73 -32.99
CA GLY A 5 -4.61 -5.44 -33.29
C GLY A 5 -4.88 -3.98 -33.66
N ARG A 6 -6.13 -3.63 -34.00
CA ARG A 6 -6.56 -2.23 -34.20
C ARG A 6 -6.54 -1.48 -32.87
N LEU A 7 -6.07 -0.23 -32.89
CA LEU A 7 -5.72 0.49 -31.66
C LEU A 7 -6.84 0.60 -30.61
N SER A 8 -8.12 0.56 -31.03
CA SER A 8 -9.32 0.57 -30.17
C SER A 8 -9.60 -0.75 -29.46
N ASP A 9 -9.34 -1.88 -30.13
CA ASP A 9 -9.48 -3.23 -29.56
C ASP A 9 -8.22 -3.59 -28.74
N VAL A 10 -7.08 -3.00 -29.10
CA VAL A 10 -5.81 -3.06 -28.37
C VAL A 10 -5.90 -2.33 -27.02
N VAL A 11 -6.89 -1.46 -26.76
CA VAL A 11 -6.95 -0.64 -25.54
C VAL A 11 -7.22 -1.46 -24.28
N GLU A 12 -8.33 -2.20 -24.27
CA GLU A 12 -8.70 -3.05 -23.13
C GLU A 12 -7.66 -4.17 -22.98
N ASP A 13 -7.17 -4.68 -24.11
CA ASP A 13 -6.07 -5.63 -24.16
C ASP A 13 -4.77 -5.04 -23.59
N LEU A 14 -4.46 -3.76 -23.83
CA LEU A 14 -3.25 -3.08 -23.36
C LEU A 14 -3.32 -2.82 -21.87
N ASP A 15 -4.43 -2.30 -21.36
CA ASP A 15 -4.60 -2.09 -19.92
C ASP A 15 -4.46 -3.42 -19.17
N ARG A 16 -5.15 -4.45 -19.65
CA ARG A 16 -5.09 -5.79 -19.08
C ARG A 16 -3.68 -6.38 -19.19
N ALA A 17 -3.01 -6.21 -20.33
CA ALA A 17 -1.65 -6.68 -20.55
C ALA A 17 -0.65 -6.02 -19.59
N ILE A 18 -0.76 -4.70 -19.39
CA ILE A 18 0.08 -3.98 -18.45
C ILE A 18 -0.17 -4.47 -17.03
N GLN A 19 -1.43 -4.64 -16.62
CA GLN A 19 -1.75 -5.17 -15.28
C GLN A 19 -1.18 -6.58 -15.05
N LEU A 20 -1.33 -7.48 -16.03
CA LEU A 20 -0.76 -8.83 -15.96
C LEU A 20 0.76 -8.79 -15.84
N ALA A 21 1.42 -7.99 -16.69
CA ALA A 21 2.87 -7.84 -16.65
C ALA A 21 3.34 -7.24 -15.32
N LEU A 22 2.66 -6.22 -14.78
CA LEU A 22 3.02 -5.59 -13.51
C LEU A 22 2.86 -6.53 -12.31
N ALA A 23 1.87 -7.43 -12.35
CA ALA A 23 1.61 -8.39 -11.28
C ALA A 23 2.76 -9.41 -11.07
N ASP A 24 3.59 -9.63 -12.09
CA ASP A 24 4.78 -10.49 -12.01
C ASP A 24 6.02 -9.75 -11.46
N GLY A 25 5.92 -8.43 -11.26
CA GLY A 25 6.98 -7.61 -10.71
C GLY A 25 8.25 -7.50 -11.58
N PRO A 26 8.14 -7.21 -12.90
CA PRO A 26 9.29 -7.08 -13.78
C PRO A 26 10.12 -5.83 -13.47
N ARG A 27 11.29 -5.72 -14.12
CA ARG A 27 12.13 -4.52 -14.07
C ARG A 27 11.50 -3.30 -14.72
N GLY A 28 10.55 -3.52 -15.63
CA GLY A 28 9.78 -2.50 -16.33
C GLY A 28 8.92 -3.15 -17.42
N VAL A 29 7.97 -2.41 -17.94
CA VAL A 29 7.10 -2.83 -19.05
C VAL A 29 7.38 -1.93 -20.25
N VAL A 30 7.55 -2.48 -21.44
CA VAL A 30 7.72 -1.69 -22.67
C VAL A 30 6.61 -2.03 -23.64
N CYS A 31 5.82 -1.02 -24.01
CA CYS A 31 4.81 -1.08 -25.04
C CYS A 31 5.46 -0.70 -26.37
N ASP A 32 5.64 -1.66 -27.26
CA ASP A 32 6.20 -1.43 -28.59
C ASP A 32 5.10 -1.07 -29.60
N LEU A 33 5.08 0.20 -30.02
CA LEU A 33 4.17 0.70 -31.05
C LEU A 33 4.88 0.86 -32.41
N SER A 34 6.11 0.34 -32.57
CA SER A 34 6.89 0.49 -33.81
C SER A 34 6.22 -0.17 -35.02
N ALA A 35 5.35 -1.17 -34.79
CA ALA A 35 4.57 -1.83 -35.83
C ALA A 35 3.24 -1.11 -36.18
N VAL A 36 2.85 -0.09 -35.41
CA VAL A 36 1.66 0.73 -35.71
C VAL A 36 2.07 1.77 -36.75
N LEU A 37 1.98 1.36 -38.01
CA LEU A 37 2.29 2.21 -39.16
C LEU A 37 1.15 3.23 -39.34
N GLU A 38 1.44 4.47 -38.95
CA GLU A 38 0.75 5.73 -39.27
C GLU A 38 -0.49 6.11 -38.44
N GLY A 39 -0.42 7.31 -37.86
CA GLY A 39 -1.59 8.15 -37.54
C GLY A 39 -2.47 7.64 -36.41
N ALA A 40 -1.92 7.47 -35.19
CA ALA A 40 -2.76 7.35 -34.01
C ALA A 40 -3.63 8.61 -33.88
N ASP A 41 -4.96 8.44 -33.89
CA ASP A 41 -5.86 9.56 -33.65
C ASP A 41 -5.74 10.07 -32.19
N LEU A 42 -6.38 11.20 -31.90
CA LEU A 42 -6.32 11.78 -30.56
C LEU A 42 -6.91 10.86 -29.48
N VAL A 43 -7.88 10.00 -29.83
CA VAL A 43 -8.52 9.07 -28.89
C VAL A 43 -7.56 7.95 -28.50
N ALA A 44 -6.86 7.41 -29.50
CA ALA A 44 -5.77 6.47 -29.35
C ALA A 44 -4.66 6.96 -28.43
N ILE A 45 -4.22 8.21 -28.64
CA ILE A 45 -3.17 8.83 -27.82
C ILE A 45 -3.65 9.03 -26.38
N GLU A 46 -4.88 9.51 -26.20
CA GLU A 46 -5.49 9.69 -24.87
C GLU A 46 -5.47 8.37 -24.09
N VAL A 47 -5.94 7.30 -24.73
CA VAL A 47 -5.94 5.96 -24.16
C VAL A 47 -4.53 5.51 -23.78
N LEU A 48 -3.56 5.62 -24.70
CA LEU A 48 -2.17 5.23 -24.43
C LEU A 48 -1.62 6.00 -23.25
N ALA A 49 -1.92 7.30 -23.16
CA ALA A 49 -1.50 8.14 -22.05
C ALA A 49 -2.11 7.66 -20.72
N THR A 50 -3.33 7.10 -20.74
CA THR A 50 -3.96 6.56 -19.53
C THR A 50 -3.20 5.39 -18.91
N ALA A 51 -2.31 4.71 -19.64
CA ALA A 51 -1.40 3.69 -19.09
C ALA A 51 -0.48 4.26 -18.00
N GLY A 52 -0.19 5.57 -18.04
CA GLY A 52 0.59 6.25 -17.01
C GLY A 52 -0.02 6.22 -15.62
N ARG A 53 -1.34 5.94 -15.50
CA ARG A 53 -1.99 5.69 -14.21
C ARG A 53 -1.32 4.53 -13.46
N HIS A 54 -0.86 3.51 -14.19
CA HIS A 54 -0.23 2.34 -13.58
C HIS A 54 1.08 2.71 -12.90
N VAL A 55 1.90 3.58 -13.50
CA VAL A 55 3.14 4.05 -12.88
C VAL A 55 2.87 4.92 -11.65
N ARG A 56 1.85 5.78 -11.74
CA ARG A 56 1.43 6.66 -10.63
C ARG A 56 0.90 5.86 -9.44
N ASP A 57 0.01 4.91 -9.73
CA ASP A 57 -0.77 4.19 -8.73
C ASP A 57 0.01 2.98 -8.19
N TRP A 58 0.88 2.37 -9.01
CA TRP A 58 1.77 1.25 -8.68
C TRP A 58 3.25 1.66 -8.86
N PRO A 59 3.81 2.46 -7.94
CA PRO A 59 5.14 3.02 -8.10
C PRO A 59 6.23 1.94 -8.07
N GLY A 60 7.28 2.19 -8.84
CA GLY A 60 8.52 1.41 -8.81
C GLY A 60 8.79 0.53 -10.02
N ILE A 61 7.78 0.26 -10.84
CA ILE A 61 7.98 -0.43 -12.12
C ILE A 61 7.69 0.58 -13.22
N PRO A 62 8.71 1.03 -13.98
CA PRO A 62 8.49 1.97 -15.06
C PRO A 62 7.70 1.31 -16.20
N VAL A 63 6.86 2.10 -16.85
CA VAL A 63 6.20 1.74 -18.11
C VAL A 63 6.74 2.66 -19.20
N ALA A 64 7.24 2.06 -20.28
CA ALA A 64 7.80 2.79 -21.41
C ALA A 64 6.98 2.55 -22.67
N VAL A 65 6.92 3.55 -23.54
CA VAL A 65 6.29 3.49 -24.86
C VAL A 65 7.35 3.78 -25.91
N ALA A 66 7.55 2.83 -26.82
CA ALA A 66 8.39 2.99 -28.00
C ALA A 66 7.52 3.35 -29.20
N SER A 67 7.71 4.53 -29.78
CA SER A 67 7.00 4.97 -30.98
C SER A 67 7.93 5.77 -31.90
N ALA A 68 7.97 5.38 -33.17
CA ALA A 68 8.71 6.12 -34.19
C ALA A 68 8.04 7.45 -34.56
N ASP A 69 6.73 7.61 -34.30
CA ASP A 69 5.97 8.81 -34.63
C ASP A 69 6.27 9.94 -33.62
N PRO A 70 6.88 11.06 -34.06
CA PRO A 70 7.18 12.18 -33.17
C PRO A 70 5.91 12.84 -32.60
N ASN A 71 4.78 12.84 -33.31
CA ASN A 71 3.53 13.46 -32.85
C ASN A 71 2.94 12.70 -31.66
N VAL A 72 2.96 11.37 -31.72
CA VAL A 72 2.55 10.51 -30.59
C VAL A 72 3.43 10.78 -29.38
N ARG A 73 4.76 10.86 -29.59
CA ARG A 73 5.70 11.12 -28.49
C ARG A 73 5.50 12.49 -27.86
N GLU A 74 5.30 13.52 -28.66
CA GLU A 74 5.05 14.89 -28.17
C GLU A 74 3.71 14.98 -27.43
N ALA A 75 2.66 14.37 -27.97
CA ALA A 75 1.35 14.36 -27.32
C ALA A 75 1.36 13.62 -25.97
N LEU A 76 2.06 12.48 -25.86
CA LEU A 76 2.25 11.79 -24.60
C LEU A 76 3.07 12.62 -23.60
N ALA A 77 4.10 13.35 -24.06
CA ALA A 77 4.95 14.16 -23.20
C ALA A 77 4.20 15.34 -22.56
N VAL A 78 3.20 15.90 -23.24
CA VAL A 78 2.38 16.99 -22.68
C VAL A 78 1.20 16.49 -21.86
N HIS A 79 0.72 15.26 -22.08
CA HIS A 79 -0.42 14.70 -21.36
C HIS A 79 -0.08 14.41 -19.87
N PRO A 80 -0.90 14.80 -18.88
CA PRO A 80 -0.57 14.65 -17.46
C PRO A 80 -0.27 13.21 -17.01
N LEU A 81 -0.98 12.22 -17.57
CA LEU A 81 -0.67 10.81 -17.33
C LEU A 81 0.47 10.31 -18.23
N GLY A 82 0.64 10.86 -19.43
CA GLY A 82 1.73 10.48 -20.33
C GLY A 82 3.09 10.89 -19.78
N GLN A 83 3.15 11.97 -18.99
CA GLN A 83 4.35 12.38 -18.23
C GLN A 83 4.84 11.33 -17.21
N GLN A 84 4.00 10.35 -16.85
CA GLN A 84 4.41 9.23 -16.00
C GLN A 84 5.12 8.12 -16.79
N LEU A 85 5.05 8.14 -18.12
CA LEU A 85 5.61 7.13 -19.01
C LEU A 85 7.02 7.52 -19.47
N ILE A 86 7.87 6.53 -19.70
CA ILE A 86 9.12 6.71 -20.44
C ILE A 86 8.80 6.65 -21.93
N VAL A 87 8.87 7.78 -22.63
CA VAL A 87 8.56 7.84 -24.06
C VAL A 87 9.85 7.85 -24.88
N SER A 88 9.96 6.97 -25.87
CA SER A 88 11.20 6.77 -26.65
C SER A 88 10.91 6.51 -28.12
N ALA A 89 11.89 6.84 -29.00
CA ALA A 89 11.74 6.72 -30.44
C ALA A 89 11.83 5.26 -30.96
N SER A 90 12.33 4.34 -30.14
CA SER A 90 12.53 2.93 -30.52
C SER A 90 12.50 2.02 -29.30
N LEU A 91 12.24 0.73 -29.54
CA LEU A 91 12.24 -0.31 -28.50
C LEU A 91 13.58 -0.34 -27.73
N PHE A 92 14.71 -0.29 -28.45
CA PHE A 92 16.04 -0.30 -27.85
C PHE A 92 16.25 0.87 -26.87
N SER A 93 15.82 2.08 -27.26
CA SER A 93 15.94 3.28 -26.41
C SER A 93 15.03 3.17 -25.17
N ALA A 94 13.82 2.66 -25.36
CA ALA A 94 12.87 2.44 -24.27
C ALA A 94 13.40 1.44 -23.24
N VAL A 95 13.94 0.29 -23.70
CA VAL A 95 14.55 -0.73 -22.83
C VAL A 95 15.75 -0.16 -22.08
N THR A 96 16.62 0.59 -22.76
CA THR A 96 17.78 1.23 -22.13
C THR A 96 17.36 2.19 -21.01
N ALA A 97 16.34 3.02 -21.27
CA ALA A 97 15.81 3.94 -20.28
C ALA A 97 15.15 3.22 -19.09
N VAL A 98 14.41 2.13 -19.32
CA VAL A 98 13.87 1.27 -18.25
C VAL A 98 15.00 0.72 -17.38
N LEU A 99 16.07 0.19 -17.98
CA LEU A 99 17.19 -0.38 -17.24
C LEU A 99 18.01 0.67 -16.48
N ALA A 100 17.97 1.93 -16.91
CA ALA A 100 18.59 3.04 -16.19
C ALA A 100 17.78 3.50 -14.95
N THR A 101 16.54 3.04 -14.78
CA THR A 101 15.75 3.37 -13.58
C THR A 101 16.33 2.68 -12.32
N PRO A 102 16.40 3.39 -11.18
CA PRO A 102 16.89 2.81 -9.94
C PRO A 102 16.15 1.53 -9.53
N VAL A 103 16.91 0.54 -9.06
CA VAL A 103 16.35 -0.69 -8.49
C VAL A 103 15.57 -0.38 -7.22
N LEU A 104 14.35 -0.92 -7.16
CA LEU A 104 13.53 -0.98 -5.96
C LEU A 104 14.21 -1.83 -4.88
N ASP A 105 14.19 -1.36 -3.64
CA ASP A 105 14.34 -2.24 -2.48
C ASP A 105 13.06 -3.09 -2.41
N VAL A 106 13.16 -4.42 -2.57
CA VAL A 106 12.03 -5.35 -2.51
C VAL A 106 12.38 -6.54 -1.64
N GLU A 107 11.54 -6.82 -0.65
CA GLU A 107 11.61 -8.03 0.17
C GLU A 107 10.33 -8.86 -0.04
N ARG A 108 10.45 -10.19 0.00
CA ARG A 108 9.31 -11.11 -0.18
C ARG A 108 9.28 -12.20 0.90
N LEU A 109 8.06 -12.61 1.25
CA LEU A 109 7.80 -13.72 2.17
C LEU A 109 6.66 -14.58 1.64
N ARG A 110 6.89 -15.89 1.53
CA ARG A 110 5.85 -16.87 1.26
C ARG A 110 5.25 -17.40 2.56
N LEU A 111 3.92 -17.49 2.59
CA LEU A 111 3.15 -17.96 3.75
C LEU A 111 2.14 -18.99 3.29
N ALA A 112 2.00 -20.07 4.06
CA ALA A 112 0.88 -20.99 3.89
C ALA A 112 -0.44 -20.30 4.22
N ALA A 113 -1.54 -20.77 3.62
CA ALA A 113 -2.91 -20.38 3.99
C ALA A 113 -3.27 -20.88 5.40
N HIS A 114 -2.78 -20.18 6.42
CA HIS A 114 -2.91 -20.55 7.82
C HIS A 114 -3.39 -19.35 8.66
N PRO A 115 -4.18 -19.55 9.73
CA PRO A 115 -4.66 -18.46 10.59
C PRO A 115 -3.56 -17.57 11.21
N THR A 116 -2.31 -18.04 11.23
CA THR A 116 -1.16 -17.27 11.73
C THR A 116 -0.52 -16.36 10.67
N ALA A 117 -0.88 -16.50 9.39
CA ALA A 117 -0.29 -15.72 8.30
C ALA A 117 -0.42 -14.19 8.49
N PRO A 118 -1.55 -13.62 8.97
CA PRO A 118 -1.62 -12.18 9.26
C PRO A 118 -0.67 -11.72 10.37
N ARG A 119 -0.29 -12.61 11.30
CA ARG A 119 0.74 -12.28 12.31
C ARG A 119 2.13 -12.35 11.69
N ALA A 120 2.42 -13.41 10.94
CA ALA A 120 3.71 -13.58 10.29
C ALA A 120 4.01 -12.44 9.29
N SER A 121 3.00 -11.97 8.55
CA SER A 121 3.14 -10.85 7.61
C SER A 121 3.46 -9.53 8.32
N ARG A 122 2.84 -9.27 9.48
CA ARG A 122 3.18 -8.09 10.32
C ARG A 122 4.61 -8.13 10.82
N ASP A 123 5.05 -9.29 11.32
CA ASP A 123 6.41 -9.45 11.83
C ASP A 123 7.46 -9.29 10.71
N PHE A 124 7.13 -9.72 9.49
CA PHE A 124 7.94 -9.52 8.30
C PHE A 124 8.03 -8.04 7.90
N VAL A 125 6.88 -7.39 7.70
CA VAL A 125 6.82 -5.95 7.33
C VAL A 125 7.53 -5.09 8.38
N THR A 126 7.35 -5.39 9.67
CA THR A 126 8.01 -4.67 10.75
C THR A 126 9.53 -4.77 10.64
N ARG A 127 10.07 -5.97 10.41
CA ARG A 127 11.52 -6.19 10.26
C ARG A 127 12.06 -5.47 9.03
N THR A 128 11.44 -5.65 7.86
CA THR A 128 11.84 -4.99 6.61
C THR A 128 11.87 -3.47 6.76
N LEU A 129 10.85 -2.87 7.37
CA LEU A 129 10.80 -1.41 7.54
C LEU A 129 11.79 -0.89 8.59
N LEU A 130 12.16 -1.69 9.60
CA LEU A 130 13.25 -1.33 10.51
C LEU A 130 14.59 -1.31 9.77
N ASP A 131 14.86 -2.32 8.96
CA ASP A 131 16.09 -2.44 8.17
C ASP A 131 16.22 -1.29 7.16
N TRP A 132 15.11 -0.87 6.54
CA TRP A 132 15.06 0.27 5.63
C TRP A 132 14.98 1.65 6.32
N ARG A 133 14.98 1.68 7.66
CA ARG A 133 14.88 2.89 8.50
C ARG A 133 13.59 3.69 8.28
N LEU A 134 12.48 2.99 8.06
CA LEU A 134 11.12 3.52 7.82
C LEU A 134 10.20 3.34 9.04
N GLY A 135 10.74 3.50 10.26
CA GLY A 135 10.03 3.17 11.50
C GLY A 135 8.66 3.84 11.69
N ARG A 136 8.45 5.04 11.12
CA ARG A 136 7.16 5.75 11.19
C ARG A 136 6.05 5.07 10.39
N ALA A 137 6.38 4.30 9.36
CA ALA A 137 5.40 3.61 8.53
C ALA A 137 4.93 2.28 9.15
N ILE A 138 5.67 1.73 10.13
CA ILE A 138 5.43 0.39 10.70
C ILE A 138 3.99 0.19 11.19
N PRO A 139 3.40 1.09 12.01
CA PRO A 139 2.05 0.84 12.54
C PRO A 139 1.00 0.73 11.43
N PHE A 140 1.12 1.57 10.39
CA PHE A 140 0.18 1.62 9.27
C PHE A 140 0.40 0.46 8.30
N ALA A 141 1.65 0.23 7.89
CA ALA A 141 1.99 -0.82 6.94
C ALA A 141 1.69 -2.22 7.49
N SER A 142 1.97 -2.45 8.78
CA SER A 142 1.67 -3.72 9.44
C SER A 142 0.16 -3.97 9.49
N LEU A 143 -0.61 -2.94 9.84
CA LEU A 143 -2.07 -3.04 9.90
C LEU A 143 -2.68 -3.31 8.51
N VAL A 144 -2.31 -2.52 7.50
CA VAL A 144 -2.77 -2.69 6.11
C VAL A 144 -2.42 -4.09 5.59
N THR A 145 -1.18 -4.53 5.78
CA THR A 145 -0.75 -5.86 5.33
C THR A 145 -1.53 -6.98 6.02
N SER A 146 -1.82 -6.83 7.33
CA SER A 146 -2.60 -7.83 8.07
C SER A 146 -4.02 -7.96 7.53
N GLU A 147 -4.68 -6.85 7.18
CA GLU A 147 -6.04 -6.86 6.62
C GLU A 147 -6.05 -7.48 5.21
N ILE A 148 -5.08 -7.13 4.37
CA ILE A 148 -4.95 -7.71 3.03
C ILE A 148 -4.68 -9.23 3.14
N VAL A 149 -3.74 -9.66 3.98
CA VAL A 149 -3.43 -11.08 4.18
C VAL A 149 -4.61 -11.84 4.79
N ALA A 150 -5.34 -11.26 5.74
CA ALA A 150 -6.54 -11.89 6.30
C ALA A 150 -7.59 -12.11 5.22
N SER A 151 -7.81 -11.13 4.34
CA SER A 151 -8.68 -11.30 3.19
C SER A 151 -8.19 -12.37 2.22
N SER A 152 -6.91 -12.35 1.84
CA SER A 152 -6.36 -13.32 0.90
C SER A 152 -6.37 -14.74 1.45
N THR A 153 -6.01 -14.96 2.72
CA THR A 153 -6.01 -16.31 3.32
C THR A 153 -7.41 -16.93 3.42
N ILE A 154 -8.44 -16.14 3.72
CA ILE A 154 -9.83 -16.60 3.72
C ILE A 154 -10.26 -17.02 2.31
N ASN A 155 -9.75 -16.34 1.28
CA ASN A 155 -10.23 -16.45 -0.09
C ASN A 155 -9.39 -17.35 -1.02
N ALA A 156 -8.12 -17.61 -0.68
CA ALA A 156 -7.15 -18.21 -1.60
C ALA A 156 -7.08 -19.74 -1.54
N GLY A 157 -7.21 -20.34 -0.35
CA GLY A 157 -6.99 -21.78 -0.15
C GLY A 157 -5.61 -22.30 -0.59
N THR A 158 -4.67 -21.39 -0.91
CA THR A 158 -3.35 -21.63 -1.50
C THR A 158 -2.30 -20.78 -0.78
N ASP A 159 -1.03 -21.13 -0.92
CA ASP A 159 0.07 -20.31 -0.42
C ASP A 159 -0.01 -18.88 -1.00
N ILE A 160 0.34 -17.90 -0.17
CA ILE A 160 0.35 -16.48 -0.53
C ILE A 160 1.78 -15.94 -0.49
N GLU A 161 2.08 -14.99 -1.37
CA GLU A 161 3.34 -14.25 -1.37
C GLU A 161 3.09 -12.79 -0.96
N VAL A 162 3.68 -12.39 0.17
CA VAL A 162 3.69 -11.01 0.64
C VAL A 162 4.96 -10.35 0.14
N SER A 163 4.85 -9.19 -0.52
CA SER A 163 6.02 -8.38 -0.88
C SER A 163 5.89 -6.95 -0.37
N VAL A 164 7.03 -6.39 0.01
CA VAL A 164 7.18 -4.99 0.42
C VAL A 164 8.19 -4.39 -0.54
N ALA A 165 7.84 -3.27 -1.17
CA ALA A 165 8.72 -2.53 -2.06
C ALA A 165 8.74 -1.06 -1.67
N TRP A 166 9.91 -0.42 -1.72
CA TRP A 166 10.04 1.01 -1.41
C TRP A 166 10.81 1.77 -2.48
N THR A 167 10.24 2.88 -2.93
CA THR A 167 10.85 3.77 -3.93
C THR A 167 10.39 5.19 -3.74
N LEU A 168 11.32 6.15 -3.79
CA LEU A 168 11.04 7.59 -3.82
C LEU A 168 9.98 8.05 -2.78
N GLY A 169 9.98 7.44 -1.58
CA GLY A 169 9.03 7.78 -0.52
C GLY A 169 7.69 7.04 -0.57
N ALA A 170 7.44 6.19 -1.56
CA ALA A 170 6.25 5.35 -1.64
C ALA A 170 6.55 3.91 -1.22
N LEU A 171 5.76 3.37 -0.29
CA LEU A 171 5.81 1.99 0.17
C LEU A 171 4.67 1.19 -0.45
N ARG A 172 5.01 0.23 -1.30
CA ARG A 172 4.05 -0.69 -1.93
C ARG A 172 4.00 -2.00 -1.17
N LEU A 173 2.81 -2.38 -0.73
CA LEU A 173 2.50 -3.62 -0.05
C LEU A 173 1.67 -4.48 -0.98
N THR A 174 2.09 -5.72 -1.21
CA THR A 174 1.40 -6.63 -2.15
C THR A 174 1.19 -7.99 -1.51
N VAL A 175 0.04 -8.60 -1.79
CA VAL A 175 -0.25 -9.99 -1.44
C VAL A 175 -0.75 -10.69 -2.70
N ARG A 176 0.04 -11.64 -3.20
CA ARG A 176 -0.34 -12.50 -4.32
C ARG A 176 -0.91 -13.81 -3.80
N ASP A 177 -2.03 -14.24 -4.36
CA ASP A 177 -2.53 -15.60 -4.24
C ASP A 177 -2.36 -16.36 -5.57
N HIS A 178 -2.22 -17.69 -5.49
CA HIS A 178 -1.91 -18.57 -6.64
C HIS A 178 -3.07 -19.50 -7.00
N GLY A 179 -4.32 -19.10 -6.74
CA GLY A 179 -5.50 -19.94 -6.96
C GLY A 179 -6.42 -19.40 -8.06
N PRO A 180 -7.07 -20.26 -8.87
CA PRO A 180 -8.12 -19.81 -9.76
C PRO A 180 -9.22 -19.17 -8.92
N ALA A 181 -9.65 -18.00 -9.37
CA ALA A 181 -10.74 -17.27 -8.78
C ALA A 181 -11.94 -18.17 -8.36
N LEU A 182 -12.16 -18.44 -7.06
CA LEU A 182 -13.32 -19.21 -6.62
C LEU A 182 -14.62 -18.55 -7.12
N PRO A 183 -15.65 -19.29 -7.58
CA PRO A 183 -16.85 -18.70 -8.21
C PRO A 183 -17.60 -17.66 -7.36
N GLN A 184 -17.45 -17.71 -6.03
CA GLN A 184 -18.07 -16.78 -5.06
C GLN A 184 -17.29 -15.46 -4.87
N GLN A 185 -16.17 -15.26 -5.56
CA GLN A 185 -15.30 -14.08 -5.48
C GLN A 185 -15.93 -12.76 -5.97
N ARG A 186 -17.20 -12.77 -6.40
CA ARG A 186 -17.87 -11.60 -7.01
C ARG A 186 -18.33 -10.51 -6.04
N HIS A 187 -18.24 -10.71 -4.72
CA HIS A 187 -18.89 -9.81 -3.76
C HIS A 187 -18.00 -8.67 -3.22
N SER A 188 -16.70 -8.66 -3.52
CA SER A 188 -15.83 -7.52 -3.24
C SER A 188 -14.63 -7.56 -4.17
N VAL A 189 -14.45 -6.53 -4.99
CA VAL A 189 -13.32 -6.40 -5.95
C VAL A 189 -11.97 -6.63 -5.25
N LEU A 190 -11.89 -6.33 -3.95
CA LEU A 190 -10.68 -6.48 -3.13
C LEU A 190 -10.69 -7.72 -2.22
N GLY A 191 -11.83 -8.42 -2.10
CA GLY A 191 -12.03 -9.48 -1.12
C GLY A 191 -12.04 -9.01 0.34
N LEU A 192 -11.95 -7.70 0.59
CA LEU A 192 -11.94 -7.10 1.92
C LEU A 192 -13.36 -7.01 2.48
N SER A 193 -13.53 -7.32 3.77
CA SER A 193 -14.77 -7.08 4.52
C SER A 193 -14.86 -5.62 4.96
N GLY A 194 -16.04 -5.13 5.35
CA GLY A 194 -16.30 -3.70 5.60
C GLY A 194 -15.24 -3.00 6.45
N ARG A 195 -14.86 -3.57 7.60
CA ARG A 195 -13.83 -2.98 8.47
C ARG A 195 -12.44 -2.98 7.84
N GLY A 196 -12.04 -4.08 7.21
CA GLY A 196 -10.73 -4.20 6.56
C GLY A 196 -10.60 -3.23 5.39
N LEU A 197 -11.67 -3.06 4.61
CA LEU A 197 -11.73 -2.09 3.53
C LEU A 197 -11.59 -0.65 4.05
N THR A 198 -12.29 -0.29 5.13
CA THR A 198 -12.16 1.04 5.75
C THR A 198 -10.73 1.32 6.22
N VAL A 199 -10.07 0.32 6.81
CA VAL A 199 -8.67 0.44 7.27
C VAL A 199 -7.72 0.64 6.09
N VAL A 200 -7.80 -0.22 5.07
CA VAL A 200 -6.94 -0.11 3.88
C VAL A 200 -7.18 1.22 3.16
N ALA A 201 -8.44 1.61 2.96
CA ALA A 201 -8.78 2.86 2.28
C ALA A 201 -8.36 4.11 3.08
N GLY A 202 -8.46 4.08 4.41
CA GLY A 202 -8.11 5.21 5.26
C GLY A 202 -6.60 5.41 5.44
N LEU A 203 -5.79 4.38 5.22
CA LEU A 203 -4.33 4.41 5.46
C LEU A 203 -3.50 4.40 4.19
N SER A 204 -4.09 4.07 3.04
CA SER A 204 -3.38 3.96 1.77
C SER A 204 -3.65 5.19 0.90
N ARG A 205 -2.62 5.68 0.21
CA ARG A 205 -2.79 6.67 -0.87
C ARG A 205 -3.67 6.13 -1.98
N VAL A 206 -3.42 4.87 -2.34
CA VAL A 206 -4.11 4.14 -3.41
C VAL A 206 -3.98 2.65 -3.14
N PHE A 207 -4.96 1.87 -3.55
CA PHE A 207 -5.02 0.43 -3.36
C PHE A 207 -5.85 -0.19 -4.50
N GLY A 208 -5.67 -1.48 -4.74
CA GLY A 208 -6.36 -2.14 -5.84
C GLY A 208 -6.13 -3.65 -5.89
N VAL A 209 -6.59 -4.23 -6.98
CA VAL A 209 -6.32 -5.63 -7.35
C VAL A 209 -5.80 -5.65 -8.78
N MET A 210 -4.77 -6.45 -9.02
CA MET A 210 -4.35 -6.83 -10.36
C MET A 210 -4.56 -8.33 -10.56
N PRO A 211 -4.95 -8.76 -11.76
CA PRO A 211 -4.96 -10.17 -12.14
C PRO A 211 -3.54 -10.74 -12.27
N THR A 212 -3.43 -12.06 -12.29
CA THR A 212 -2.20 -12.76 -12.68
C THR A 212 -2.45 -13.72 -13.85
N GLU A 213 -1.39 -14.09 -14.58
CA GLU A 213 -1.49 -15.02 -15.72
C GLU A 213 -1.95 -16.42 -15.29
N ASP A 214 -1.60 -16.85 -14.08
CA ASP A 214 -2.00 -18.12 -13.47
C ASP A 214 -3.46 -18.12 -12.94
N GLY A 215 -4.23 -17.06 -13.19
CA GLY A 215 -5.65 -16.97 -12.82
C GLY A 215 -5.91 -16.58 -11.36
N GLY A 216 -4.86 -16.22 -10.62
CA GLY A 216 -4.92 -15.61 -9.30
C GLY A 216 -4.99 -14.09 -9.36
N LYS A 217 -4.66 -13.47 -8.23
CA LYS A 217 -4.65 -12.00 -8.10
C LYS A 217 -3.56 -11.50 -7.18
N VAL A 218 -3.24 -10.23 -7.35
CA VAL A 218 -2.41 -9.43 -6.46
C VAL A 218 -3.28 -8.35 -5.85
N VAL A 219 -3.53 -8.42 -4.55
CA VAL A 219 -4.15 -7.33 -3.79
C VAL A 219 -3.04 -6.44 -3.25
N TRP A 220 -3.22 -5.12 -3.35
CA TRP A 220 -2.14 -4.20 -3.06
C TRP A 220 -2.59 -2.86 -2.50
N ALA A 221 -1.65 -2.20 -1.83
CA ALA A 221 -1.82 -0.88 -1.26
C ALA A 221 -0.50 -0.11 -1.31
N VAL A 222 -0.58 1.21 -1.48
CA VAL A 222 0.55 2.12 -1.46
C VAL A 222 0.39 3.12 -0.33
N LEU A 223 1.41 3.24 0.51
CA LEU A 223 1.49 4.17 1.62
C LEU A 223 2.60 5.19 1.38
N GLU A 224 2.44 6.39 1.94
CA GLU A 224 3.51 7.37 2.02
C GLU A 224 4.49 6.98 3.15
N ALA A 225 5.77 6.83 2.80
CA ALA A 225 6.83 6.38 3.69
C ALA A 225 8.14 7.11 3.37
N HIS A 226 8.27 8.33 3.88
CA HIS A 226 9.48 9.13 3.71
C HIS A 226 10.53 8.72 4.74
N ARG A 227 11.77 8.48 4.30
CA ARG A 227 12.91 8.37 5.24
C ARG A 227 12.97 9.67 6.02
N SER A 228 12.87 9.57 7.34
CA SER A 228 13.13 10.74 8.19
C SER A 228 14.60 11.08 8.03
N GLY A 229 14.90 12.23 7.41
CA GLY A 229 16.28 12.73 7.35
C GLY A 229 16.83 12.94 8.78
N PRO A 230 18.16 13.01 8.97
CA PRO A 230 18.81 13.12 10.27
C PRO A 230 18.51 14.41 11.07
N TRP A 231 17.51 15.20 10.68
CA TRP A 231 17.21 16.51 11.27
C TRP A 231 15.88 16.61 12.03
N ALA A 232 15.08 15.54 12.13
CA ALA A 232 13.86 15.52 12.94
C ALA A 232 14.11 15.38 14.47
N ARG A 233 15.16 16.04 14.99
CA ARG A 233 15.50 16.18 16.42
C ARG A 233 15.60 17.63 16.90
N ARG A 234 15.26 18.64 16.08
CA ARG A 234 15.10 20.03 16.56
C ARG A 234 13.61 20.40 16.53
N GLY A 235 13.02 20.54 17.71
CA GLY A 235 11.63 20.96 17.86
C GLY A 235 10.96 20.58 19.18
N TYR A 236 11.68 19.94 20.10
CA TYR A 236 11.25 19.80 21.49
C TYR A 236 12.43 20.09 22.43
N ASP A 237 13.11 21.21 22.20
CA ASP A 237 13.99 21.75 23.24
C ASP A 237 13.13 22.62 24.15
N ARG A 238 12.66 21.96 25.22
CA ARG A 238 12.50 22.51 26.57
C ARG A 238 12.37 24.04 26.60
N ALA A 239 11.15 24.55 26.44
CA ALA A 239 10.77 25.78 27.10
C ALA A 239 10.85 25.50 28.61
N SER A 240 12.02 25.82 29.17
CA SER A 240 12.27 25.97 30.58
C SER A 240 11.24 26.95 31.15
N VAL A 241 10.14 26.41 31.67
CA VAL A 241 9.36 27.09 32.70
C VAL A 241 10.28 27.18 33.91
N LYS A 242 10.80 28.38 34.17
CA LYS A 242 11.42 28.72 35.45
C LYS A 242 10.42 28.38 36.55
N GLN A 243 10.80 27.45 37.43
CA GLN A 243 10.27 27.41 38.78
C GLN A 243 10.65 28.73 39.46
N GLU A 244 9.71 29.67 39.52
CA GLU A 244 9.70 30.63 40.62
C GLU A 244 8.88 29.99 41.74
N SER A 245 9.60 29.56 42.78
CA SER A 245 9.04 29.11 44.04
C SER A 245 8.21 30.25 44.66
N PRO A 246 6.95 30.03 45.08
CA PRO A 246 6.27 31.04 45.87
C PRO A 246 6.88 31.08 47.27
N THR A 247 7.44 32.24 47.60
CA THR A 247 7.91 32.62 48.93
C THR A 247 6.74 32.65 49.90
N PHE A 248 6.87 31.92 51.01
CA PHE A 248 5.93 31.92 52.12
C PHE A 248 6.16 33.17 52.98
N THR A 249 5.15 34.03 53.11
CA THR A 249 5.10 35.07 54.15
C THR A 249 3.83 34.90 54.97
N ASP A 250 4.04 34.64 56.25
CA ASP A 250 3.05 34.43 57.30
C ASP A 250 2.42 35.76 57.75
N GLY A 251 1.14 35.75 58.18
CA GLY A 251 0.45 36.98 58.58
C GLY A 251 -1.05 36.90 58.89
N ARG A 252 -1.41 36.19 59.98
CA ARG A 252 -2.53 36.39 60.92
C ARG A 252 -3.95 36.76 60.41
N GLY A 253 -4.92 35.94 60.84
CA GLY A 253 -6.11 36.44 61.54
C GLY A 253 -7.45 35.76 61.20
N SER A 254 -7.93 34.90 62.12
CA SER A 254 -9.34 34.75 62.57
C SER A 254 -10.41 34.36 61.52
N ALA A 255 -11.36 33.44 61.72
CA ALA A 255 -11.85 32.71 62.88
C ALA A 255 -12.76 31.53 62.40
N GLU A 256 -13.16 30.70 63.36
CA GLU A 256 -14.36 29.84 63.37
C GLU A 256 -14.32 28.44 62.71
N LEU A 257 -14.20 27.44 63.60
CA LEU A 257 -14.60 26.02 63.50
C LEU A 257 -16.16 25.89 63.61
N PRO A 258 -16.84 24.71 63.64
CA PRO A 258 -16.37 23.30 63.63
C PRO A 258 -17.23 22.27 62.83
N PHE A 259 -16.86 20.98 62.97
CA PHE A 259 -17.73 19.76 62.97
C PHE A 259 -18.13 19.14 61.60
N CYS A 260 -18.13 17.83 61.32
CA CYS A 260 -17.81 16.60 62.05
C CYS A 260 -17.59 15.45 61.03
N ALA A 261 -16.51 14.65 61.15
CA ALA A 261 -16.48 13.23 61.50
C ALA A 261 -17.46 12.25 60.78
N GLY A 262 -16.92 11.17 60.19
CA GLY A 262 -17.73 10.04 59.75
C GLY A 262 -16.99 8.96 58.95
N SER A 263 -16.19 8.15 59.64
CA SER A 263 -15.41 7.00 59.14
C SER A 263 -16.24 5.74 58.82
N ARG A 264 -15.73 4.91 57.88
CA ARG A 264 -15.57 3.41 57.91
C ARG A 264 -16.13 2.63 56.70
N SER A 265 -15.20 1.91 56.06
CA SER A 265 -15.32 0.68 55.25
C SER A 265 -15.45 -0.59 56.16
N PRO A 266 -15.31 -1.85 55.68
CA PRO A 266 -15.90 -2.63 54.55
C PRO A 266 -16.41 -4.05 54.97
N THR A 267 -17.04 -4.85 54.08
CA THR A 267 -17.13 -6.35 54.10
C THR A 267 -17.71 -6.83 52.74
N ARG A 268 -17.09 -7.68 51.89
CA ARG A 268 -16.92 -9.17 51.89
C ARG A 268 -18.24 -9.93 52.21
N ASP A 269 -18.69 -10.99 51.56
CA ASP A 269 -18.18 -11.96 50.57
C ASP A 269 -19.40 -12.76 50.01
N ALA A 270 -19.13 -13.61 49.00
CA ALA A 270 -19.68 -14.97 48.81
C ALA A 270 -20.58 -15.27 47.60
N VAL A 271 -20.02 -16.13 46.74
CA VAL A 271 -20.61 -17.00 45.72
C VAL A 271 -21.19 -18.26 46.40
N PRO A 272 -22.20 -18.93 45.81
CA PRO A 272 -21.99 -20.33 45.41
C PRO A 272 -22.57 -20.69 44.03
N SER A 273 -22.08 -21.80 43.48
CA SER A 273 -22.40 -22.45 42.21
C SER A 273 -23.26 -23.73 42.45
N PRO A 274 -23.46 -24.67 41.49
CA PRO A 274 -24.61 -24.80 40.60
C PRO A 274 -25.46 -26.07 40.84
N ALA A 275 -26.57 -26.25 40.10
CA ALA A 275 -27.34 -27.50 40.07
C ALA A 275 -27.84 -27.87 38.65
N HIS A 276 -27.75 -29.17 38.35
CA HIS A 276 -28.14 -29.91 37.14
C HIS A 276 -29.65 -30.17 37.01
N LEU A 277 -30.14 -30.40 35.78
CA LEU A 277 -30.83 -31.62 35.24
C LEU A 277 -31.45 -31.28 33.85
N GLN A 278 -30.99 -31.89 32.75
CA GLN A 278 -31.54 -33.08 32.05
C GLN A 278 -33.00 -33.00 31.55
N SER A 279 -33.16 -33.01 30.22
CA SER A 279 -33.72 -34.14 29.44
C SER A 279 -33.36 -33.96 27.96
#